data_AF-A0A812S3J0-F1
#
_entry.id   AF-A0A812S3J0-F1
#
_cell.length_a   1.000
_cell.length_b   1.000
_cell.length_c   1.000
_cell.angle_alpha   90.00
_cell.angle_beta   90.00
_cell.angle_gamma   90.00
#
_symmetry.space_group_name_H-M   'P 1'
#
loop_
_entity.id
_entity.type
_entity.pdbx_description
1 polymer ?
#
loop_
_entity_poly.entity_id
_entity_poly.type
_entity_poly.pdbx_seq_one_letter_code
_entity_poly.pdbx_strand_id
1 'polypeptide(L)'
;MAGTSPAIPFDELAHEPSWASTLFQQRPWDSTPGMCNVPHDSDAPERVLKYDMFHLFKVGLGRDICGSLVFLARLGYYDDPNGGDDANIKSRLNRCFSHFKLWRLASHKTAAVRYFSKSLFNLKRLTDFAWANTKGSDTMLLLEYLSFYVTILLRRPNLPAAHAALFPILKKTILESQKAFTLMYKHGLWLRRACAQNLYLRLMSVLSGYQHLAQLALTMRMPFFALKPKFHGIHHVAYEIRQALLANAKLIPNPIMWGCEQGEDLIGRVCALSIKVSVTTISKRVLQRHFLKKAALIRRHRQLRSSRKLRL
;
A
#
# COMPACT_ATOMS: atom_id res chain seq x y z
N MET A 1 8.17 10.61 -22.47
CA MET A 1 7.53 10.43 -21.15
C MET A 1 6.38 9.44 -21.28
N ALA A 2 6.09 8.62 -20.26
CA ALA A 2 4.92 7.76 -20.31
C ALA A 2 3.63 8.60 -20.30
N GLY A 3 2.63 8.17 -21.09
CA GLY A 3 1.33 8.83 -21.19
C GLY A 3 1.28 10.07 -22.10
N THR A 4 2.38 10.45 -22.77
CA THR A 4 2.38 11.60 -23.70
C THR A 4 2.03 11.24 -25.14
N SER A 5 1.93 9.95 -25.45
CA SER A 5 1.54 9.44 -26.77
C SER A 5 0.87 8.07 -26.62
N PRO A 6 -0.06 7.69 -27.51
CA PRO A 6 -0.61 6.33 -27.56
C PRO A 6 0.45 5.23 -27.67
N ALA A 7 1.61 5.53 -28.25
CA ALA A 7 2.72 4.59 -28.39
C ALA A 7 3.46 4.32 -27.07
N ILE A 8 3.26 5.15 -26.05
CA ILE A 8 3.90 5.00 -24.73
C ILE A 8 2.80 5.11 -23.65
N PRO A 9 1.93 4.11 -23.51
CA PRO A 9 0.80 4.19 -22.59
C PRO A 9 1.27 4.23 -21.14
N PHE A 10 0.58 5.01 -20.31
CA PHE A 10 0.92 5.12 -18.89
C PHE A 10 0.49 3.88 -18.08
N ASP A 11 -0.50 3.14 -18.59
CA ASP A 11 -1.13 1.97 -17.97
C ASP A 11 -0.58 0.64 -18.53
N GLU A 12 0.52 0.70 -19.29
CA GLU A 12 1.23 -0.48 -19.78
C GLU A 12 1.81 -1.33 -18.64
N LEU A 13 1.64 -2.65 -18.75
CA LEU A 13 2.15 -3.66 -17.81
C LEU A 13 3.09 -4.70 -18.45
N ALA A 14 3.65 -4.39 -19.62
CA ALA A 14 4.63 -5.25 -20.26
C ALA A 14 5.88 -5.43 -19.39
N HIS A 15 6.46 -6.64 -19.40
CA HIS A 15 7.71 -6.94 -18.69
C HIS A 15 8.90 -6.11 -19.22
N GLU A 16 8.81 -5.70 -20.48
CA GLU A 16 9.72 -4.79 -21.18
C GLU A 16 8.88 -3.61 -21.70
N PRO A 17 8.61 -2.64 -20.82
CA PRO A 17 7.68 -1.58 -21.16
C PRO A 17 8.27 -0.59 -22.15
N SER A 18 7.43 -0.10 -23.07
CA SER A 18 7.77 0.94 -24.03
C SER A 18 8.37 2.20 -23.37
N TRP A 19 7.86 2.57 -22.18
CA TRP A 19 8.33 3.73 -21.43
C TRP A 19 9.74 3.59 -20.86
N ALA A 20 10.32 2.39 -20.79
CA ALA A 20 11.67 2.18 -20.27
C ALA A 20 12.72 2.97 -21.06
N SER A 21 12.53 3.06 -22.39
CA SER A 21 13.40 3.83 -23.27
C SER A 21 13.41 5.33 -22.95
N THR A 22 12.32 5.85 -22.34
CA THR A 22 12.15 7.28 -22.05
C THR A 22 12.79 7.72 -20.73
N LEU A 23 13.28 6.77 -19.92
CA LEU A 23 13.89 7.06 -18.63
C LEU A 23 15.17 7.88 -18.81
N PHE A 24 15.29 8.96 -18.04
CA PHE A 24 16.52 9.78 -17.94
C PHE A 24 16.97 10.45 -19.25
N GLN A 25 16.11 10.51 -20.28
CA GLN A 25 16.42 11.21 -21.53
C GLN A 25 16.44 12.73 -21.39
N GLN A 26 15.62 13.26 -20.48
CA GLN A 26 15.54 14.68 -20.18
C GLN A 26 15.41 14.86 -18.66
N ARG A 27 16.11 15.85 -18.11
CA ARG A 27 15.99 16.20 -16.70
C ARG A 27 14.64 16.88 -16.44
N PRO A 28 13.93 16.54 -15.35
CA PRO A 28 12.61 17.09 -15.06
C PRO A 28 12.68 18.44 -14.32
N TRP A 29 13.82 19.13 -14.34
CA TRP A 29 14.04 20.39 -13.65
C TRP A 29 14.92 21.34 -14.46
N ASP A 30 14.66 22.63 -14.31
CA ASP A 30 15.49 23.69 -14.91
C ASP A 30 16.76 23.96 -14.07
N SER A 31 16.69 23.71 -12.76
CA SER A 31 17.82 23.82 -11.83
C SER A 31 17.97 22.55 -11.00
N THR A 32 19.22 22.10 -10.81
CA THR A 32 19.52 20.85 -10.12
C THR A 32 19.04 20.89 -8.66
N PRO A 33 18.14 19.98 -8.23
CA PRO A 33 17.68 19.92 -6.85
C PRO A 33 18.84 19.64 -5.90
N GLY A 34 18.85 20.25 -4.72
CA GLY A 34 19.94 20.07 -3.75
C GLY A 34 20.20 18.60 -3.35
N MET A 35 19.17 17.75 -3.38
CA MET A 35 19.30 16.31 -3.11
C MET A 35 20.11 15.56 -4.17
N CYS A 36 20.16 16.09 -5.40
CA CYS A 36 20.97 15.56 -6.49
C CYS A 36 22.46 15.89 -6.34
N ASN A 37 22.83 16.76 -5.39
CA ASN A 37 24.24 17.01 -5.04
C ASN A 37 24.80 15.95 -4.10
N VAL A 38 23.95 15.04 -3.57
CA VAL A 38 24.41 13.90 -2.77
C VAL A 38 25.11 12.91 -3.71
N PRO A 39 26.35 12.47 -3.42
CA PRO A 39 27.06 11.54 -4.29
C PRO A 39 26.26 10.25 -4.56
N HIS A 40 25.91 10.02 -5.82
CA HIS A 40 25.17 8.83 -6.26
C HIS A 40 25.58 8.34 -7.66
N ASP A 41 25.10 9.00 -8.70
CA ASP A 41 25.39 8.74 -10.11
C ASP A 41 25.49 10.10 -10.80
N SER A 42 26.67 10.46 -11.31
CA SER A 42 26.91 11.75 -11.96
C SER A 42 26.15 11.90 -13.27
N ASP A 43 25.91 10.79 -13.96
CA ASP A 43 25.30 10.77 -15.29
C ASP A 43 23.77 10.70 -15.18
N ALA A 44 23.26 10.20 -14.05
CA ALA A 44 21.84 10.15 -13.74
C ALA A 44 21.55 10.51 -12.26
N PRO A 45 21.78 11.77 -11.85
CA PRO A 45 21.58 12.24 -10.47
C PRO A 45 20.15 12.04 -9.96
N GLU A 46 19.13 12.10 -10.82
CA GLU A 46 17.73 11.82 -10.49
C GLU A 46 17.50 10.39 -9.98
N ARG A 47 18.41 9.45 -10.20
CA ARG A 47 18.30 8.09 -9.67
C ARG A 47 18.30 8.05 -8.14
N VAL A 48 18.77 9.12 -7.49
CA VAL A 48 18.66 9.30 -6.04
C VAL A 48 17.19 9.41 -5.59
N LEU A 49 16.30 9.89 -6.47
CA LEU A 49 14.88 9.99 -6.23
C LEU A 49 14.25 8.62 -6.47
N LYS A 50 13.79 8.00 -5.38
CA LYS A 50 13.25 6.64 -5.41
C LYS A 50 11.77 6.60 -5.11
N TYR A 51 11.13 5.60 -5.69
CA TYR A 51 9.72 5.31 -5.48
C TYR A 51 9.49 4.64 -4.13
N ASP A 52 8.62 5.23 -3.32
CA ASP A 52 8.23 4.70 -2.02
C ASP A 52 6.94 3.85 -2.11
N MET A 53 7.06 2.56 -1.80
CA MET A 53 5.92 1.62 -1.76
C MET A 53 4.85 1.98 -0.72
N PHE A 54 5.19 2.67 0.37
CA PHE A 54 4.20 3.18 1.33
C PHE A 54 3.28 4.21 0.67
N HIS A 55 3.84 5.22 0.01
CA HIS A 55 3.05 6.25 -0.68
C HIS A 55 2.34 5.74 -1.93
N LEU A 56 2.99 4.88 -2.70
CA LEU A 56 2.45 4.34 -3.93
C LEU A 56 1.27 3.39 -3.66
N PHE A 57 1.39 2.52 -2.66
CA PHE A 57 0.36 1.53 -2.35
C PHE A 57 -0.44 1.89 -1.10
N LYS A 58 0.14 1.88 0.11
CA LYS A 58 -0.64 2.04 1.36
C LYS A 58 -1.37 3.36 1.47
N VAL A 59 -0.81 4.44 0.92
CA VAL A 59 -1.43 5.77 0.84
C VAL A 59 -1.88 6.09 -0.61
N GLY A 60 -1.82 5.11 -1.50
CA GLY A 60 -2.23 5.19 -2.90
C GLY A 60 -3.23 4.11 -3.26
N LEU A 61 -2.82 3.16 -4.09
CA LEU A 61 -3.72 2.12 -4.63
C LEU A 61 -4.44 1.30 -3.55
N GLY A 62 -3.83 1.07 -2.40
CA GLY A 62 -4.47 0.38 -1.28
C GLY A 62 -5.69 1.15 -0.75
N ARG A 63 -5.64 2.49 -0.70
CA ARG A 63 -6.79 3.32 -0.32
C ARG A 63 -7.89 3.28 -1.38
N ASP A 64 -7.50 3.18 -2.64
CA ASP A 64 -8.41 3.05 -3.77
C ASP A 64 -9.14 1.69 -3.72
N ILE A 65 -8.41 0.60 -3.46
CA ILE A 65 -9.01 -0.73 -3.25
C ILE A 65 -9.94 -0.73 -2.03
N CYS A 66 -9.59 -0.05 -0.94
CA CYS A 66 -10.49 0.13 0.21
C CYS A 66 -11.80 0.85 -0.15
N GLY A 67 -11.82 1.64 -1.24
CA GLY A 67 -13.04 2.21 -1.81
C GLY A 67 -14.09 1.16 -2.18
N SER A 68 -13.69 -0.10 -2.37
CA SER A 68 -14.62 -1.23 -2.59
C SER A 68 -15.61 -1.43 -1.43
N LEU A 69 -15.35 -0.92 -0.23
CA LEU A 69 -16.33 -0.91 0.85
C LEU A 69 -17.56 -0.06 0.51
N VAL A 70 -17.35 1.07 -0.18
CA VAL A 70 -18.43 1.89 -0.74
C VAL A 70 -19.12 1.17 -1.89
N PHE A 71 -18.36 0.49 -2.75
CA PHE A 71 -18.92 -0.32 -3.85
C PHE A 71 -19.88 -1.39 -3.29
N LEU A 72 -19.45 -2.16 -2.30
CA LEU A 72 -20.27 -3.18 -1.65
C LEU A 72 -21.49 -2.58 -0.95
N ALA A 73 -21.34 -1.42 -0.31
CA ALA A 73 -22.47 -0.67 0.23
C ALA A 73 -23.45 -0.22 -0.87
N ARG A 74 -22.98 0.31 -2.01
CA ARG A 74 -23.87 0.71 -3.10
C ARG A 74 -24.66 -0.48 -3.68
N LEU A 75 -24.06 -1.65 -3.72
CA LEU A 75 -24.68 -2.90 -4.16
C LEU A 75 -25.58 -3.56 -3.10
N GLY A 76 -25.74 -2.96 -1.91
CA GLY A 76 -26.64 -3.47 -0.88
C GLY A 76 -26.12 -4.72 -0.14
N TYR A 77 -24.82 -5.04 -0.23
CA TYR A 77 -24.27 -6.22 0.45
C TYR A 77 -24.36 -6.16 1.98
N TYR A 78 -24.51 -4.95 2.53
CA TYR A 78 -24.71 -4.68 3.95
C TYR A 78 -26.17 -4.41 4.32
N ASP A 79 -27.13 -4.59 3.41
CA ASP A 79 -28.56 -4.38 3.72
C ASP A 79 -29.11 -5.53 4.55
N ASP A 80 -30.08 -5.20 5.40
CA ASP A 80 -30.86 -6.20 6.14
C ASP A 80 -31.69 -7.01 5.14
N PRO A 81 -31.55 -8.36 5.10
CA PRO A 81 -32.37 -9.19 4.23
C PRO A 81 -33.88 -9.06 4.50
N ASN A 82 -34.28 -8.63 5.70
CA ASN A 82 -35.69 -8.47 6.07
C ASN A 82 -36.26 -7.09 5.75
N GLY A 83 -35.46 -6.17 5.18
CA GLY A 83 -35.95 -4.87 4.72
C GLY A 83 -36.29 -3.84 5.81
N GLY A 84 -35.85 -4.05 7.06
CA GLY A 84 -36.13 -3.13 8.17
C GLY A 84 -35.27 -1.87 8.21
N ASP A 85 -34.23 -1.81 7.38
CA ASP A 85 -33.17 -0.81 7.47
C ASP A 85 -33.16 0.18 6.30
N ASP A 86 -32.82 1.44 6.59
CA ASP A 86 -32.57 2.46 5.58
C ASP A 86 -31.52 2.01 4.54
N ALA A 87 -31.88 2.10 3.26
CA ALA A 87 -31.01 1.77 2.12
C ALA A 87 -30.09 2.93 1.66
N ASN A 88 -30.18 4.09 2.32
CA ASN A 88 -29.32 5.22 1.97
C ASN A 88 -27.84 4.93 2.29
N ILE A 89 -26.92 5.55 1.54
CA ILE A 89 -25.48 5.24 1.65
C ILE A 89 -24.90 5.52 3.04
N LYS A 90 -25.43 6.47 3.81
CA LYS A 90 -24.96 6.75 5.17
C LYS A 90 -25.28 5.57 6.09
N SER A 91 -26.52 5.09 6.06
CA SER A 91 -26.96 3.93 6.84
C SER A 91 -26.19 2.66 6.45
N ARG A 92 -25.98 2.43 5.14
CA ARG A 92 -25.16 1.32 4.65
C ARG A 92 -23.70 1.38 5.10
N LEU A 93 -23.07 2.56 5.11
CA LEU A 93 -21.70 2.72 5.62
C LEU A 93 -21.61 2.50 7.13
N ASN A 94 -22.64 2.89 7.90
CA ASN A 94 -22.71 2.58 9.33
C ASN A 94 -22.76 1.07 9.56
N ARG A 95 -23.59 0.34 8.81
CA ARG A 95 -23.66 -1.14 8.88
C ARG A 95 -22.33 -1.79 8.46
N CYS A 96 -21.73 -1.32 7.38
CA CYS A 96 -20.39 -1.73 6.96
C CYS A 96 -19.36 -1.56 8.09
N PHE A 97 -19.38 -0.42 8.80
CA PHE A 97 -18.50 -0.18 9.93
C PHE A 97 -18.79 -1.11 11.12
N SER A 98 -20.05 -1.38 11.43
CA SER A 98 -20.43 -2.36 12.46
C SER A 98 -19.89 -3.75 12.13
N HIS A 99 -19.97 -4.16 10.86
CA HIS A 99 -19.43 -5.42 10.37
C HIS A 99 -17.90 -5.48 10.50
N PHE A 100 -17.21 -4.39 10.12
CA PHE A 100 -15.76 -4.24 10.32
C PHE A 100 -15.37 -4.26 11.80
N LYS A 101 -16.15 -3.59 12.66
CA LYS A 101 -15.95 -3.56 14.11
C LYS A 101 -16.11 -4.94 14.73
N LEU A 102 -17.10 -5.72 14.30
CA LEU A 102 -17.25 -7.09 14.77
C LEU A 102 -16.05 -7.95 14.34
N TRP A 103 -15.67 -7.89 13.06
CA TRP A 103 -14.51 -8.62 12.53
C TRP A 103 -13.20 -8.27 13.26
N ARG A 104 -12.95 -6.98 13.55
CA ARG A 104 -11.71 -6.57 14.24
C ARG A 104 -11.65 -7.11 15.67
N LEU A 105 -12.79 -7.18 16.36
CA LEU A 105 -12.87 -7.72 17.72
C LEU A 105 -12.57 -9.22 17.70
N ALA A 106 -13.19 -9.96 16.78
CA ALA A 106 -12.94 -11.39 16.59
C ALA A 106 -11.50 -11.70 16.14
N SER A 107 -10.89 -10.81 15.35
CA SER A 107 -9.53 -10.98 14.82
C SER A 107 -8.44 -10.39 15.73
N HIS A 108 -8.80 -9.86 16.90
CA HIS A 108 -7.91 -9.16 17.83
C HIS A 108 -7.07 -8.05 17.18
N LYS A 109 -7.69 -7.26 16.29
CA LYS A 109 -7.04 -6.15 15.58
C LYS A 109 -7.49 -4.80 16.13
N THR A 110 -6.55 -3.86 16.21
CA THR A 110 -6.79 -2.47 16.59
C THR A 110 -6.69 -1.56 15.38
N ALA A 111 -7.70 -0.71 15.20
CA ALA A 111 -7.78 0.26 14.11
C ALA A 111 -7.81 1.69 14.68
N ALA A 112 -7.21 2.65 13.97
CA ALA A 112 -7.32 4.06 14.35
C ALA A 112 -8.61 4.70 13.81
N VAL A 113 -9.11 4.22 12.66
CA VAL A 113 -10.41 4.62 12.09
C VAL A 113 -11.56 4.36 13.07
N ARG A 114 -12.43 5.36 13.24
CA ARG A 114 -13.48 5.38 14.28
C ARG A 114 -14.89 5.13 13.77
N TYR A 115 -15.15 5.41 12.50
CA TYR A 115 -16.42 5.17 11.82
C TYR A 115 -16.22 5.27 10.31
N PHE A 116 -17.18 4.79 9.53
CA PHE A 116 -17.20 4.96 8.07
C PHE A 116 -18.18 6.06 7.68
N SER A 117 -17.75 6.96 6.79
CA SER A 117 -18.55 8.08 6.32
C SER A 117 -18.22 8.40 4.87
N LYS A 118 -19.09 9.19 4.21
CA LYS A 118 -18.80 9.76 2.89
C LYS A 118 -17.47 10.52 2.87
N SER A 119 -17.20 11.31 3.93
CA SER A 119 -15.96 12.08 4.04
C SER A 119 -14.72 11.19 4.16
N LEU A 120 -14.80 10.10 4.93
CA LEU A 120 -13.71 9.12 5.01
C LEU A 120 -13.39 8.54 3.63
N PHE A 121 -14.40 8.26 2.81
CA PHE A 121 -14.23 7.67 1.48
C PHE A 121 -14.16 8.68 0.33
N ASN A 122 -13.96 9.97 0.63
CA ASN A 122 -13.93 11.05 -0.37
C ASN A 122 -15.10 11.03 -1.36
N LEU A 123 -16.28 10.58 -0.91
CA LEU A 123 -17.46 10.37 -1.75
C LEU A 123 -18.37 11.61 -1.69
N LYS A 124 -18.25 12.53 -2.66
CA LYS A 124 -19.14 13.71 -2.73
C LYS A 124 -20.47 13.33 -3.37
N ARG A 125 -20.43 12.67 -4.53
CA ARG A 125 -21.57 12.12 -5.28
C ARG A 125 -21.43 10.62 -5.43
N LEU A 126 -22.55 9.92 -5.63
CA LEU A 126 -22.54 8.46 -5.86
C LEU A 126 -21.85 8.07 -7.18
N THR A 127 -21.73 9.00 -8.13
CA THR A 127 -20.99 8.83 -9.38
C THR A 127 -19.50 9.11 -9.22
N ASP A 128 -19.03 9.56 -8.07
CA ASP A 128 -17.60 9.83 -7.87
C ASP A 128 -16.83 8.55 -7.54
N PHE A 129 -15.55 8.56 -7.88
CA PHE A 129 -14.59 7.54 -7.50
C PHE A 129 -14.30 7.60 -5.99
N ALA A 130 -14.75 6.59 -5.24
CA ALA A 130 -14.53 6.52 -3.80
C ALA A 130 -13.16 5.92 -3.46
N TRP A 131 -12.48 6.50 -2.48
CA TRP A 131 -11.21 5.99 -1.93
C TRP A 131 -11.05 6.38 -0.46
N ALA A 132 -10.46 5.49 0.33
CA ALA A 132 -10.38 5.66 1.78
C ALA A 132 -9.27 6.64 2.21
N ASN A 133 -9.60 7.73 2.90
CA ASN A 133 -8.64 8.64 3.51
C ASN A 133 -8.16 8.11 4.88
N THR A 134 -7.41 7.02 4.88
CA THR A 134 -6.96 6.33 6.11
C THR A 134 -5.45 6.26 6.22
N LYS A 135 -4.91 6.17 7.43
CA LYS A 135 -3.47 5.92 7.62
C LYS A 135 -3.06 4.61 6.93
N GLY A 136 -1.79 4.48 6.56
CA GLY A 136 -1.31 3.27 5.86
C GLY A 136 -1.55 1.98 6.66
N SER A 137 -1.48 2.02 7.99
CA SER A 137 -1.83 0.89 8.86
C SER A 137 -3.30 0.48 8.76
N ASP A 138 -4.20 1.46 8.80
CA ASP A 138 -5.65 1.23 8.67
C ASP A 138 -5.99 0.76 7.26
N THR A 139 -5.31 1.27 6.23
CA THR A 139 -5.48 0.78 4.85
C THR A 139 -5.20 -0.73 4.79
N MET A 140 -4.06 -1.20 5.29
CA MET A 140 -3.74 -2.63 5.29
C MET A 140 -4.76 -3.47 6.07
N LEU A 141 -5.30 -2.93 7.16
CA LEU A 141 -6.31 -3.59 7.97
C LEU A 141 -7.67 -3.67 7.26
N LEU A 142 -8.08 -2.60 6.58
CA LEU A 142 -9.30 -2.57 5.76
C LEU A 142 -9.21 -3.54 4.58
N LEU A 143 -8.03 -3.66 3.95
CA LEU A 143 -7.79 -4.67 2.91
C LEU A 143 -7.93 -6.09 3.48
N GLU A 144 -7.39 -6.36 4.67
CA GLU A 144 -7.54 -7.67 5.34
C GLU A 144 -9.02 -8.01 5.60
N TYR A 145 -9.78 -7.05 6.13
CA TYR A 145 -11.23 -7.18 6.30
C TYR A 145 -11.97 -7.41 4.98
N LEU A 146 -11.64 -6.63 3.94
CA LEU A 146 -12.28 -6.74 2.64
C LEU A 146 -12.06 -8.11 2.01
N SER A 147 -10.84 -8.66 2.10
CA SER A 147 -10.52 -10.03 1.66
C SER A 147 -11.34 -11.09 2.41
N PHE A 148 -11.46 -10.94 3.73
CA PHE A 148 -12.32 -11.80 4.56
C PHE A 148 -13.78 -11.72 4.09
N TYR A 149 -14.33 -10.52 3.97
CA TYR A 149 -15.74 -10.34 3.69
C TYR A 149 -16.10 -10.80 2.27
N VAL A 150 -15.27 -10.47 1.28
CA VAL A 150 -15.44 -10.97 -0.10
C VAL A 150 -15.36 -12.50 -0.17
N THR A 151 -14.55 -13.14 0.69
CA THR A 151 -14.53 -14.61 0.80
C THR A 151 -15.88 -15.19 1.24
N ILE A 152 -16.58 -14.51 2.14
CA ILE A 152 -17.93 -14.90 2.55
C ILE A 152 -18.91 -14.67 1.39
N LEU A 153 -18.84 -13.51 0.73
CA LEU A 153 -19.74 -13.18 -0.38
C LEU A 153 -19.64 -14.16 -1.55
N LEU A 154 -18.43 -14.66 -1.84
CA LEU A 154 -18.18 -15.68 -2.88
C LEU A 154 -18.86 -17.03 -2.60
N ARG A 155 -19.30 -17.28 -1.37
CA ARG A 155 -20.03 -18.51 -1.00
C ARG A 155 -21.54 -18.35 -1.09
N ARG A 156 -22.05 -17.17 -1.46
CA ARG A 156 -23.51 -16.94 -1.56
C ARG A 156 -24.07 -17.69 -2.77
N PRO A 157 -25.21 -18.41 -2.64
CA PRO A 157 -25.76 -19.26 -3.69
C PRO A 157 -26.27 -18.50 -4.93
N ASN A 158 -26.58 -17.20 -4.81
CA ASN A 158 -27.12 -16.37 -5.89
C ASN A 158 -26.26 -15.12 -6.14
N LEU A 159 -24.95 -15.30 -6.29
CA LEU A 159 -24.05 -14.18 -6.57
C LEU A 159 -24.20 -13.74 -8.04
N PRO A 160 -24.52 -12.46 -8.34
CA PRO A 160 -24.60 -12.00 -9.72
C PRO A 160 -23.31 -12.26 -10.51
N ALA A 161 -23.43 -12.65 -11.78
CA ALA A 161 -22.28 -13.05 -12.60
C ALA A 161 -21.16 -12.00 -12.68
N ALA A 162 -21.53 -10.71 -12.80
CA ALA A 162 -20.56 -9.61 -12.78
C ALA A 162 -19.75 -9.57 -11.47
N HIS A 163 -20.41 -9.82 -10.33
CA HIS A 163 -19.76 -9.84 -9.02
C HIS A 163 -18.93 -11.11 -8.83
N ALA A 164 -19.39 -12.25 -9.35
CA ALA A 164 -18.65 -13.50 -9.37
C ALA A 164 -17.35 -13.41 -10.18
N ALA A 165 -17.30 -12.55 -11.21
CA ALA A 165 -16.07 -12.24 -11.94
C ALA A 165 -15.16 -11.26 -11.18
N LEU A 166 -15.71 -10.20 -10.58
CA LEU A 166 -14.94 -9.14 -9.93
C LEU A 166 -14.33 -9.56 -8.58
N PHE A 167 -15.10 -10.26 -7.73
CA PHE A 167 -14.72 -10.58 -6.36
C PHE A 167 -13.49 -11.48 -6.22
N PRO A 168 -13.29 -12.54 -7.02
CA PRO A 168 -12.06 -13.34 -6.96
C PRO A 168 -10.82 -12.50 -7.29
N ILE A 169 -10.93 -11.57 -8.23
CA ILE A 169 -9.83 -10.71 -8.69
C ILE A 169 -9.52 -9.67 -7.62
N LEU A 170 -10.55 -9.09 -6.99
CA LEU A 170 -10.39 -8.19 -5.84
C LEU A 170 -9.66 -8.88 -4.69
N LYS A 171 -10.13 -10.07 -4.31
CA LYS A 171 -9.51 -10.89 -3.27
C LYS A 171 -8.06 -11.23 -3.62
N LYS A 172 -7.78 -11.70 -4.84
CA LYS A 172 -6.42 -12.04 -5.27
C LYS A 172 -5.50 -10.81 -5.23
N THR A 173 -5.93 -9.69 -5.79
CA THR A 173 -5.17 -8.42 -5.77
C THR A 173 -4.80 -8.01 -4.34
N ILE A 174 -5.75 -8.10 -3.41
CA ILE A 174 -5.51 -7.82 -1.99
C ILE A 174 -4.47 -8.79 -1.40
N LEU A 175 -4.66 -10.10 -1.57
CA LEU A 175 -3.77 -11.11 -1.00
C LEU A 175 -2.34 -10.99 -1.54
N GLU A 176 -2.18 -10.74 -2.84
CA GLU A 176 -0.88 -10.56 -3.46
C GLU A 176 -0.18 -9.30 -2.94
N SER A 177 -0.92 -8.22 -2.70
CA SER A 177 -0.36 -7.02 -2.08
C SER A 177 0.09 -7.27 -0.63
N GLN A 178 -0.71 -7.98 0.17
CA GLN A 178 -0.34 -8.35 1.54
C GLN A 178 0.91 -9.26 1.58
N LYS A 179 1.03 -10.20 0.64
CA LYS A 179 2.22 -11.04 0.49
C LYS A 179 3.45 -10.22 0.11
N ALA A 180 3.32 -9.27 -0.83
CA ALA A 180 4.39 -8.38 -1.22
C ALA A 180 4.91 -7.57 -0.03
N PHE A 181 4.02 -6.93 0.74
CA PHE A 181 4.40 -6.19 1.95
C PHE A 181 4.98 -7.08 3.03
N THR A 182 4.41 -8.27 3.26
CA THR A 182 4.96 -9.24 4.21
C THR A 182 6.39 -9.65 3.84
N LEU A 183 6.65 -9.88 2.55
CA LEU A 183 7.99 -10.20 2.05
C LEU A 183 8.93 -9.02 2.29
N MET A 184 8.54 -7.80 1.90
CA MET A 184 9.34 -6.60 2.11
C MET A 184 9.70 -6.36 3.58
N TYR A 185 8.77 -6.50 4.53
CA TYR A 185 9.05 -6.28 5.96
C TYR A 185 9.82 -7.41 6.65
N LYS A 186 9.69 -8.65 6.18
CA LYS A 186 10.40 -9.79 6.79
C LYS A 186 11.86 -9.86 6.38
N HIS A 187 12.25 -9.16 5.31
CA HIS A 187 13.63 -9.11 4.84
C HIS A 187 14.34 -7.84 5.32
N GLY A 188 15.67 -7.88 5.31
CA GLY A 188 16.50 -6.70 5.51
C GLY A 188 16.56 -5.83 4.26
N LEU A 189 17.62 -5.02 4.16
CA LEU A 189 17.87 -4.13 3.02
C LEU A 189 18.04 -4.87 1.69
N TRP A 190 18.47 -6.13 1.73
CA TRP A 190 18.79 -6.92 0.56
C TRP A 190 17.91 -8.17 0.46
N LEU A 191 17.36 -8.39 -0.73
CA LEU A 191 16.63 -9.58 -1.11
C LEU A 191 17.56 -10.56 -1.82
N ARG A 192 17.46 -11.84 -1.47
CA ARG A 192 18.01 -12.92 -2.29
C ARG A 192 17.21 -13.03 -3.58
N ARG A 193 17.82 -13.56 -4.65
CA ARG A 193 17.21 -13.72 -5.97
C ARG A 193 15.81 -14.33 -5.94
N ALA A 194 15.63 -15.46 -5.24
CA ALA A 194 14.32 -16.12 -5.14
C ALA A 194 13.24 -15.24 -4.49
N CYS A 195 13.62 -14.45 -3.47
CA CYS A 195 12.72 -13.52 -2.80
C CYS A 195 12.38 -12.33 -3.71
N ALA A 196 13.36 -11.83 -4.47
CA ALA A 196 13.16 -10.75 -5.45
C ALA A 196 12.25 -11.20 -6.61
N GLN A 197 12.43 -12.42 -7.13
CA GLN A 197 11.53 -13.01 -8.14
C GLN A 197 10.10 -13.13 -7.61
N ASN A 198 9.93 -13.61 -6.38
CA ASN A 198 8.60 -13.70 -5.77
C ASN A 198 7.98 -12.31 -5.62
N LEU A 199 8.72 -11.34 -5.07
CA LEU A 199 8.25 -9.96 -4.92
C LEU A 199 7.83 -9.36 -6.28
N TYR A 200 8.64 -9.52 -7.31
CA TYR A 200 8.34 -9.09 -8.67
C TYR A 200 6.99 -9.63 -9.16
N LEU A 201 6.80 -10.96 -9.07
CA LEU A 201 5.55 -11.61 -9.50
C LEU A 201 4.34 -11.13 -8.70
N ARG A 202 4.49 -10.86 -7.39
CA ARG A 202 3.42 -10.29 -6.57
C ARG A 202 3.06 -8.87 -7.02
N LEU A 203 4.06 -8.02 -7.28
CA LEU A 203 3.81 -6.65 -7.75
C LEU A 203 3.11 -6.64 -9.11
N MET A 204 3.56 -7.47 -10.06
CA MET A 204 2.89 -7.61 -11.36
C MET A 204 1.45 -8.15 -11.22
N SER A 205 1.23 -9.10 -10.30
CA SER A 205 -0.12 -9.61 -10.01
C SER A 205 -1.05 -8.54 -9.42
N VAL A 206 -0.51 -7.65 -8.57
CA VAL A 206 -1.27 -6.52 -8.01
C VAL A 206 -1.64 -5.53 -9.12
N LEU A 207 -0.70 -5.18 -9.98
CA LEU A 207 -0.91 -4.25 -11.09
C LEU A 207 -1.96 -4.79 -12.08
N SER A 208 -1.76 -6.02 -12.57
CA SER A 208 -2.69 -6.67 -13.49
C SER A 208 -4.08 -6.82 -12.88
N GLY A 209 -4.14 -7.25 -11.60
CA GLY A 209 -5.39 -7.34 -10.87
C GLY A 209 -6.12 -6.00 -10.73
N TYR A 210 -5.40 -4.93 -10.40
CA TYR A 210 -5.98 -3.59 -10.29
C TYR A 210 -6.51 -3.06 -11.64
N GLN A 211 -5.77 -3.24 -12.73
CA GLN A 211 -6.21 -2.84 -14.07
C GLN A 211 -7.47 -3.61 -14.49
N HIS A 212 -7.52 -4.92 -14.21
CA HIS A 212 -8.68 -5.73 -14.53
C HIS A 212 -9.91 -5.36 -13.67
N LEU A 213 -9.71 -5.01 -12.40
CA LEU A 213 -10.77 -4.47 -11.55
C LEU A 213 -11.35 -3.17 -12.11
N ALA A 214 -10.50 -2.28 -12.63
CA ALA A 214 -10.94 -1.05 -13.29
C ALA A 214 -11.81 -1.37 -14.51
N GLN A 215 -11.38 -2.30 -15.36
CA GLN A 215 -12.13 -2.73 -16.53
C GLN A 215 -13.50 -3.31 -16.15
N LEU A 216 -13.56 -4.22 -15.17
CA LEU A 216 -14.83 -4.80 -14.71
C LEU A 216 -15.74 -3.77 -14.03
N ALA A 217 -15.19 -2.81 -13.30
CA ALA A 217 -16.00 -1.75 -12.70
C ALA A 217 -16.62 -0.84 -13.78
N LEU A 218 -15.87 -0.56 -14.85
CA LEU A 218 -16.35 0.19 -16.01
C LEU A 218 -17.49 -0.53 -16.75
N THR A 219 -17.41 -1.85 -16.94
CA THR A 219 -18.53 -2.61 -17.56
C THR A 219 -19.78 -2.57 -16.71
N MET A 220 -19.64 -2.47 -15.38
CA MET A 220 -20.73 -2.26 -14.43
C MET A 220 -21.20 -0.78 -14.36
N ARG A 221 -20.64 0.12 -15.16
CA ARG A 221 -20.91 1.58 -15.14
C ARG A 221 -20.67 2.21 -13.76
N MET A 222 -19.71 1.69 -13.00
CA MET A 222 -19.33 2.20 -11.69
C MET A 222 -17.86 2.66 -11.73
N PRO A 223 -17.56 3.94 -11.53
CA PRO A 223 -16.19 4.45 -11.66
C PRO A 223 -15.37 4.14 -10.41
N PHE A 224 -14.90 2.89 -10.31
CA PHE A 224 -13.97 2.41 -9.28
C PHE A 224 -12.60 2.06 -9.89
N PHE A 225 -11.59 1.96 -9.05
CA PHE A 225 -10.21 1.59 -9.40
C PHE A 225 -9.55 2.52 -10.44
N ALA A 226 -9.60 3.83 -10.20
CA ALA A 226 -8.96 4.80 -11.08
C ALA A 226 -7.45 4.52 -11.24
N LEU A 227 -6.97 4.51 -12.48
CA LEU A 227 -5.54 4.38 -12.79
C LEU A 227 -4.87 5.74 -12.59
N LYS A 228 -4.04 5.84 -11.54
CA LYS A 228 -3.34 7.06 -11.13
C LYS A 228 -1.84 6.94 -11.43
N PRO A 229 -1.05 8.03 -11.42
CA PRO A 229 0.41 7.96 -11.55
C PRO A 229 1.08 7.00 -10.55
N LYS A 230 0.47 6.79 -9.38
CA LYS A 230 0.93 5.81 -8.38
C LYS A 230 0.92 4.36 -8.88
N PHE A 231 0.01 4.01 -9.79
CA PHE A 231 -0.02 2.70 -10.44
C PHE A 231 1.24 2.52 -11.28
N HIS A 232 1.55 3.51 -12.11
CA HIS A 232 2.76 3.53 -12.93
C HIS A 232 4.04 3.49 -12.07
N GLY A 233 4.06 4.23 -10.95
CA GLY A 233 5.17 4.17 -9.98
C GLY A 233 5.43 2.77 -9.41
N ILE A 234 4.38 1.97 -9.17
CA ILE A 234 4.56 0.58 -8.73
C ILE A 234 5.15 -0.27 -9.86
N HIS A 235 4.78 -0.01 -11.11
CA HIS A 235 5.38 -0.69 -12.26
C HIS A 235 6.88 -0.37 -12.41
N HIS A 236 7.30 0.88 -12.16
CA HIS A 236 8.73 1.21 -12.06
C HIS A 236 9.45 0.39 -10.98
N VAL A 237 8.87 0.25 -9.78
CA VAL A 237 9.47 -0.58 -8.71
C VAL A 237 9.61 -2.03 -9.15
N ALA A 238 8.59 -2.60 -9.79
CA ALA A 238 8.66 -3.96 -10.33
C ALA A 238 9.73 -4.08 -11.43
N TYR A 239 9.82 -3.10 -12.32
CA TYR A 239 10.80 -3.05 -13.39
C TYR A 239 12.24 -2.99 -12.85
N GLU A 240 12.55 -2.15 -11.85
CA GLU A 240 13.88 -2.10 -11.22
C GLU A 240 14.29 -3.46 -10.65
N ILE A 241 13.37 -4.18 -9.99
CA ILE A 241 13.62 -5.54 -9.49
C ILE A 241 13.95 -6.49 -10.65
N ARG A 242 13.19 -6.42 -11.75
CA ARG A 242 13.43 -7.25 -12.94
C ARG A 242 14.80 -6.97 -13.56
N GLN A 243 15.18 -5.70 -13.71
CA GLN A 243 16.48 -5.34 -14.26
C GLN A 243 17.64 -5.90 -13.40
N ALA A 244 17.54 -5.80 -12.08
CA ALA A 244 18.53 -6.41 -11.18
C ALA A 244 18.57 -7.95 -11.30
N LEU A 245 17.42 -8.60 -11.50
CA LEU A 245 17.35 -10.04 -11.71
C LEU A 245 18.03 -10.47 -13.02
N LEU A 246 17.78 -9.74 -14.10
CA LEU A 246 18.37 -9.98 -15.43
C LEU A 246 19.87 -9.73 -15.45
N ALA A 247 20.35 -8.71 -14.73
CA ALA A 247 21.77 -8.44 -14.51
C ALA A 247 22.47 -9.49 -13.62
N ASN A 248 21.80 -10.60 -13.31
CA ASN A 248 22.29 -11.68 -12.46
C ASN A 248 22.77 -11.24 -11.06
N ALA A 249 22.21 -10.14 -10.52
CA ALA A 249 22.57 -9.65 -9.19
C ALA A 249 22.28 -10.69 -8.11
N LYS A 250 23.26 -10.96 -7.23
CA LYS A 250 23.10 -11.92 -6.11
C LYS A 250 22.19 -11.36 -5.01
N LEU A 251 22.28 -10.06 -4.78
CA LEU A 251 21.51 -9.31 -3.80
C LEU A 251 20.80 -8.16 -4.50
N ILE A 252 19.49 -8.08 -4.33
CA ILE A 252 18.64 -7.06 -4.95
C ILE A 252 18.17 -6.10 -3.84
N PRO A 253 18.24 -4.78 -4.04
CA PRO A 253 17.65 -3.79 -3.15
C PRO A 253 16.19 -4.14 -2.80
N ASN A 254 15.86 -4.20 -1.50
CA ASN A 254 14.48 -4.34 -1.05
C ASN A 254 13.78 -2.98 -1.17
N PRO A 255 12.67 -2.83 -1.91
CA PRO A 255 12.01 -1.53 -2.10
C PRO A 255 11.66 -0.80 -0.80
N ILE A 256 11.47 -1.54 0.30
CA ILE A 256 11.20 -0.95 1.62
C ILE A 256 12.33 -0.09 2.16
N MET A 257 13.54 -0.21 1.62
CA MET A 257 14.67 0.62 2.03
C MET A 257 14.44 2.10 1.68
N TRP A 258 13.58 2.38 0.69
CA TRP A 258 13.12 3.72 0.31
C TRP A 258 11.76 4.07 0.94
N GLY A 259 11.31 3.25 1.89
CA GLY A 259 10.06 3.45 2.62
C GLY A 259 10.11 4.68 3.53
N CYS A 260 9.14 5.59 3.40
CA CYS A 260 9.05 6.75 4.30
C CYS A 260 8.47 6.38 5.67
N GLU A 261 7.68 5.31 5.78
CA GLU A 261 6.93 5.00 7.00
C GLU A 261 7.83 4.71 8.22
N GLN A 262 9.00 4.09 8.02
CA GLN A 262 9.94 3.82 9.13
C GLN A 262 10.53 5.12 9.66
N GLY A 263 10.76 6.08 8.75
CA GLY A 263 11.19 7.44 9.10
C GLY A 263 10.09 8.21 9.82
N GLU A 264 8.85 8.17 9.31
CA GLU A 264 7.70 8.83 9.92
C GLU A 264 7.42 8.33 11.35
N ASP A 265 7.46 7.02 11.59
CA ASP A 265 7.30 6.44 12.94
C ASP A 265 8.42 6.88 13.88
N LEU A 266 9.67 6.96 13.40
CA LEU A 266 10.80 7.45 14.18
C LEU A 266 10.59 8.91 14.58
N ILE A 267 10.28 9.78 13.61
CA ILE A 267 10.03 11.21 13.86
C ILE A 267 8.87 11.38 14.84
N GLY A 268 7.75 10.69 14.61
CA GLY A 268 6.58 10.74 15.50
C GLY A 268 6.91 10.36 16.94
N ARG A 269 7.76 9.33 17.15
CA ARG A 269 8.23 8.95 18.49
C ARG A 269 9.15 9.99 19.11
N VAL A 270 9.99 10.64 18.32
CA VAL A 270 10.88 11.72 18.77
C VAL A 270 10.07 12.95 19.16
N CYS A 271 9.08 13.36 18.37
CA CYS A 271 8.16 14.46 18.68
C CYS A 271 7.31 14.15 19.93
N ALA A 272 6.78 12.94 20.07
CA ALA A 272 6.04 12.54 21.28
C ALA A 272 6.92 12.55 22.54
N LEU A 273 8.22 12.34 22.40
CA LEU A 273 9.19 12.44 23.49
C LEU A 273 9.54 13.89 23.83
N SER A 274 9.60 14.76 22.82
CA SER A 274 9.95 16.18 22.99
C SER A 274 8.91 16.94 23.81
N ILE A 275 7.63 16.55 23.74
CA ILE A 275 6.53 17.10 24.55
C ILE A 275 6.66 16.71 26.04
N LYS A 276 7.49 15.69 26.37
CA LYS A 276 7.63 15.13 27.73
C LYS A 276 8.92 15.56 28.45
N VAL A 277 9.61 16.57 27.94
CA VAL A 277 10.86 17.09 28.51
C VAL A 277 10.80 18.62 28.58
N SER A 278 11.63 19.22 29.43
CA SER A 278 11.71 20.68 29.52
C SER A 278 12.17 21.29 28.19
N VAL A 279 11.51 22.39 27.78
CA VAL A 279 11.84 23.16 26.56
C VAL A 279 13.29 23.64 26.59
N THR A 280 13.81 24.06 27.75
CA THR A 280 15.19 24.59 27.89
C THR A 280 16.27 23.54 27.64
N THR A 281 15.93 22.24 27.71
CA THR A 281 16.88 21.14 27.50
C THR A 281 16.39 20.13 26.49
N ILE A 282 15.43 20.52 25.64
CA ILE A 282 14.65 19.61 24.78
C ILE A 282 15.56 18.75 23.91
N SER A 283 16.50 19.35 23.18
CA SER A 283 17.43 18.63 22.30
C SER A 283 18.26 17.61 23.06
N LYS A 284 18.87 18.02 24.17
CA LYS A 284 19.71 17.14 25.03
C LYS A 284 18.88 15.99 25.61
N ARG A 285 17.72 16.28 26.21
CA ARG A 285 16.90 15.28 26.91
C ARG A 285 16.23 14.30 25.95
N VAL A 286 15.79 14.77 24.78
CA VAL A 286 15.26 13.91 23.71
C VAL A 286 16.33 12.93 23.24
N LEU A 287 17.53 13.42 22.90
CA LEU A 287 18.63 12.57 22.45
C LEU A 287 19.03 11.56 23.52
N GLN A 288 19.24 12.00 24.78
CA GLN A 288 19.59 11.11 25.89
C GLN A 288 18.55 9.99 26.06
N ARG A 289 17.26 10.33 26.14
CA ARG A 289 16.18 9.34 26.33
C ARG A 289 16.04 8.42 25.10
N HIS A 290 16.23 8.95 23.89
CA HIS A 290 16.24 8.14 22.66
C HIS A 290 17.37 7.11 22.69
N PHE A 291 18.62 7.54 22.92
CA PHE A 291 19.78 6.65 22.95
C PHE A 291 19.73 5.64 24.10
N LEU A 292 19.27 6.03 25.29
CA LEU A 292 19.06 5.10 26.40
C LEU A 292 18.08 3.99 26.01
N LYS A 293 16.95 4.32 25.38
CA LYS A 293 15.99 3.33 24.89
C LYS A 293 16.60 2.41 23.83
N LYS A 294 17.38 2.96 22.88
CA LYS A 294 18.06 2.17 21.85
C LYS A 294 19.10 1.24 22.45
N ALA A 295 19.92 1.71 23.39
CA ALA A 295 20.91 0.90 24.09
C ALA A 295 20.25 -0.27 24.85
N ALA A 296 19.16 0.00 25.56
CA ALA A 296 18.39 -1.04 26.25
C ALA A 296 17.82 -2.09 25.29
N LEU A 297 17.24 -1.66 24.15
CA LEU A 297 16.73 -2.56 23.11
C LEU A 297 17.84 -3.42 22.47
N ILE A 298 18.99 -2.81 22.16
CA ILE A 298 20.15 -3.52 21.60
C ILE A 298 20.66 -4.57 22.59
N ARG A 299 20.78 -4.21 23.87
CA ARG A 299 21.20 -5.15 24.94
C ARG A 299 20.25 -6.34 25.03
N ARG A 300 18.93 -6.09 25.08
CA ARG A 300 17.90 -7.14 25.09
C ARG A 300 17.98 -8.03 23.84
N HIS A 301 18.16 -7.45 22.67
CA HIS A 301 18.25 -8.21 21.43
C HIS A 301 19.52 -9.08 21.38
N ARG A 302 20.67 -8.58 21.85
CA ARG A 302 21.91 -9.37 21.97
C ARG A 302 21.74 -10.55 22.92
N GLN A 303 21.11 -10.34 24.08
CA GLN A 303 20.80 -11.41 25.03
C GLN A 303 19.91 -12.49 24.40
N LEU A 304 18.84 -12.09 23.70
CA LEU A 304 17.94 -13.03 23.01
C LEU A 304 18.62 -13.80 21.86
N ARG A 305 19.58 -13.18 21.16
CA ARG A 305 20.37 -13.89 20.13
C ARG A 305 21.36 -14.86 20.75
N SER A 306 21.99 -14.50 21.86
CA SER A 306 22.88 -15.39 22.61
C SER A 306 22.13 -16.63 23.11
N SER A 307 20.96 -16.45 23.73
CA SER A 307 20.14 -17.56 24.22
C SER A 307 19.55 -18.44 23.11
N ARG A 308 19.32 -17.89 21.91
CA ARG A 308 18.92 -18.68 20.73
C ARG A 308 20.06 -19.47 20.11
N LYS A 309 21.30 -18.95 20.15
CA LYS A 309 22.48 -19.70 19.69
C LYS A 309 22.83 -20.88 20.60
N LEU A 310 22.41 -20.84 21.86
CA LEU A 310 22.55 -21.95 22.83
C LEU A 310 21.47 -23.04 22.70
N ARG A 311 20.52 -22.90 21.76
CA ARG A 311 19.40 -23.85 21.53
C ARG A 311 19.49 -24.57 20.17
N LEU A 312 20.65 -24.53 19.53
CA LEU A 312 21.04 -25.35 18.38
C LEU A 312 22.23 -26.20 18.81
#